data_AF-A0A0D5CN00-F1
#
_entry.id   AF-A0A0D5CN00-F1
#
_cell.length_a   1.000
_cell.length_b   1.000
_cell.length_c   1.000
_cell.angle_alpha   90.00
_cell.angle_beta   90.00
_cell.angle_gamma   90.00
#
_symmetry.space_group_name_H-M   'P 1'
#
loop_
_entity.id
_entity.type
_entity.pdbx_description
1 polymer ?
#
loop_
_entity_poly.entity_id
_entity_poly.type
_entity_poly.pdbx_seq_one_letter_code
_entity_poly.pdbx_strand_id
1 'polypeptide(L)'
;MLDVLSTVKMLRERGVQIRSISDGIDPATTSGRLMLGMLASLAEYERELIVERVNAGIAVARDNGTRFGRPLSDPIVIADKLQIATDARARGRTAEDAAKLVGWSRATLYRHQSNATRESAAM
;
A
#
# COMPACT_ATOMS: atom_id res chain seq x y z
N MET A 1 11.94 12.47 2.59
CA MET A 1 12.15 12.73 4.03
C MET A 1 13.14 13.86 4.28
N LEU A 2 13.40 14.67 3.26
CA LEU A 2 13.62 16.11 3.37
C LEU A 2 12.45 16.87 4.02
N ASP A 3 11.34 16.23 4.41
CA ASP A 3 10.05 16.90 4.64
C ASP A 3 10.09 17.90 5.80
N VAL A 4 10.71 17.56 6.93
CA VAL A 4 10.88 18.49 8.05
C VAL A 4 11.78 19.66 7.66
N LEU A 5 12.94 19.37 7.03
CA LEU A 5 13.87 20.40 6.58
C LEU A 5 13.26 21.31 5.49
N SER A 6 12.53 20.74 4.54
CA SER A 6 11.84 21.45 3.46
C SER A 6 10.66 22.26 3.99
N THR A 7 9.92 21.72 4.96
CA THR A 7 8.80 22.42 5.61
C THR A 7 9.32 23.60 6.41
N VAL A 8 10.36 23.41 7.23
CA VAL A 8 10.99 24.50 7.98
C VAL A 8 11.57 25.55 7.02
N LYS A 9 12.24 25.13 5.94
CA LYS A 9 12.76 26.05 4.93
C LYS A 9 11.64 26.85 4.24
N MET A 10 10.59 26.18 3.77
CA MET A 10 9.44 26.78 3.10
C MET A 10 8.73 27.81 3.99
N LEU A 11 8.52 27.48 5.26
CA LEU A 11 7.91 28.39 6.22
C LEU A 11 8.78 29.63 6.47
N ARG A 12 10.10 29.44 6.58
CA ARG A 12 11.05 30.56 6.72
C ARG A 12 11.08 31.46 5.48
N GLU A 13 11.02 30.90 4.27
CA GLU A 13 10.91 31.67 3.03
C GLU A 13 9.63 32.51 2.97
N ARG A 14 8.58 32.09 3.67
CA ARG A 14 7.33 32.85 3.86
C ARG A 14 7.36 33.83 5.04
N GLY A 15 8.51 34.01 5.69
CA GLY A 15 8.67 34.89 6.85
C GLY A 15 8.12 34.32 8.16
N VAL A 16 7.76 33.03 8.20
CA VAL A 16 7.28 32.38 9.43
C VAL A 16 8.47 31.95 10.27
N GLN A 17 8.49 32.37 11.54
CA GLN A 17 9.47 31.93 12.51
C GLN A 17 8.99 30.66 13.20
N ILE A 18 9.90 29.68 13.33
CA ILE A 18 9.64 28.39 13.97
C ILE A 18 10.62 28.28 15.12
N ARG A 19 10.16 27.75 16.25
CA ARG A 19 11.01 27.40 17.39
C ARG A 19 10.45 26.13 18.02
N SER A 20 11.30 25.10 18.17
CA SER A 20 10.94 23.96 19.02
C SER A 20 11.09 24.37 20.47
N ILE A 21 10.01 24.30 21.23
CA ILE A 21 10.00 24.64 22.65
C ILE A 21 10.62 23.51 23.46
N SER A 22 10.25 22.26 23.17
CA SER A 22 10.71 21.08 23.91
C SER A 22 12.20 20.81 23.71
N ASP A 23 12.68 20.94 22.47
CA ASP A 23 14.08 20.62 22.13
C ASP A 23 14.98 21.86 22.21
N GLY A 24 14.40 23.05 22.44
CA GLY A 24 15.11 24.32 22.45
C GLY A 24 15.69 24.73 21.08
N ILE A 25 15.30 24.08 19.99
CA ILE A 25 15.88 24.30 18.66
C ILE A 25 15.27 25.54 18.02
N ASP A 26 16.14 26.48 17.65
CA ASP A 26 15.78 27.68 16.88
C ASP A 26 16.48 27.68 15.50
N PRO A 27 15.76 27.32 14.42
CA PRO A 27 16.24 27.38 13.03
C PRO A 27 16.65 28.77 12.53
N ALA A 28 16.36 29.86 13.25
CA ALA A 28 16.90 31.19 12.95
C ALA A 28 18.39 31.30 13.28
N THR A 29 18.89 30.51 14.25
CA THR A 29 20.30 30.48 14.65
C THR A 29 21.12 29.49 13.81
N THR A 30 22.43 29.72 13.69
CA THR A 30 23.34 28.78 13.01
C THR A 30 23.37 27.42 13.71
N SER A 31 23.45 27.42 15.04
CA SER A 31 23.45 26.19 15.86
C SER A 31 22.14 25.40 15.73
N GLY A 32 21.00 26.08 15.73
CA GLY A 32 19.71 25.41 15.59
C GLY A 32 19.48 24.82 14.20
N ARG A 33 20.01 25.45 13.13
CA ARG A 33 20.01 24.82 11.79
C ARG A 33 20.86 23.57 11.74
N LEU A 34 22.03 23.59 12.36
CA LEU A 34 22.91 22.41 12.44
C LEU A 34 22.22 21.27 13.19
N MET A 35 21.66 21.55 14.37
CA MET A 35 20.98 20.56 15.19
C MET A 35 19.75 19.97 14.48
N LEU A 36 18.95 20.83 13.81
CA LEU A 36 17.84 20.38 13.00
C LEU A 36 18.29 19.45 11.86
N GLY A 37 19.40 19.78 11.19
CA GLY A 37 20.00 18.93 10.16
C GLY A 37 20.45 17.58 10.69
N MET A 38 21.16 17.55 11.84
CA MET A 38 21.59 16.29 12.46
C MET A 38 20.40 15.41 12.85
N LEU A 39 19.36 15.97 13.45
CA LEU A 39 18.16 15.22 13.82
C LEU A 39 17.42 14.68 12.59
N ALA A 40 17.37 15.45 11.51
CA ALA A 40 16.79 14.99 10.26
C ALA A 40 17.58 13.80 9.68
N SER A 41 18.91 13.88 9.66
CA SER A 41 19.76 12.76 9.22
C SER A 41 19.65 11.53 10.13
N LEU A 42 19.53 11.72 11.44
CA LEU A 42 19.32 10.61 12.38
C LEU A 42 17.96 9.93 12.12
N ALA A 43 16.91 10.70 11.89
CA ALA A 43 15.60 10.16 11.54
C ALA A 43 15.61 9.39 10.20
N GLU A 44 16.44 9.83 9.24
CA GLU A 44 16.69 9.09 7.99
C GLU A 44 17.33 7.72 8.26
N TYR A 45 18.39 7.70 9.04
CA TYR A 45 19.06 6.47 9.44
C TYR A 45 18.11 5.50 10.18
N GLU A 46 17.34 5.99 11.15
CA GLU A 46 16.39 5.15 11.89
C GLU A 46 15.31 4.56 10.97
N ARG A 47 14.81 5.32 9.99
CA ARG A 47 13.84 4.81 9.03
C ARG A 47 14.44 3.73 8.14
N GLU A 48 15.68 3.90 7.69
CA GLU A 48 16.39 2.89 6.91
C GLU A 48 16.54 1.60 7.72
N LEU A 49 16.97 1.69 8.97
CA LEU A 49 17.04 0.54 9.88
C LEU A 49 15.69 -0.17 10.07
N ILE A 50 14.59 0.58 10.19
CA ILE A 50 13.24 0.00 10.29
C ILE A 50 12.91 -0.76 9.01
N VAL A 51 13.19 -0.20 7.84
CA VAL A 51 12.94 -0.84 6.55
C VAL A 51 13.75 -2.12 6.41
N GLU A 52 15.04 -2.09 6.77
CA GLU A 52 15.91 -3.27 6.76
C GLU A 52 15.35 -4.38 7.65
N ARG A 53 14.95 -4.04 8.89
CA ARG A 53 14.38 -5.00 9.83
C ARG A 53 13.05 -5.58 9.34
N VAL A 54 12.18 -4.76 8.76
CA VAL A 54 10.91 -5.22 8.17
C VAL A 54 11.17 -6.16 7.01
N ASN A 55 12.10 -5.84 6.12
CA ASN A 55 12.45 -6.68 4.99
C ASN A 55 13.03 -8.03 5.44
N ALA A 56 13.90 -8.03 6.44
CA ALA A 56 14.40 -9.26 7.05
C ALA A 56 13.27 -10.12 7.64
N GLY A 57 12.33 -9.50 8.35
CA GLY A 57 11.15 -10.20 8.87
C GLY A 57 10.24 -10.76 7.77
N ILE A 58 10.02 -10.00 6.69
CA ILE A 58 9.25 -10.46 5.52
C ILE A 58 9.94 -11.67 4.87
N ALA A 59 11.26 -11.65 4.72
CA ALA A 59 12.01 -12.77 4.15
C ALA A 59 11.79 -14.06 4.97
N VAL A 60 12.00 -13.99 6.29
CA VAL A 60 11.78 -15.13 7.20
C VAL A 60 10.33 -15.63 7.13
N ALA A 61 9.36 -14.73 7.12
CA ALA A 61 7.96 -15.10 7.04
C ALA A 61 7.60 -15.74 5.68
N ARG A 62 8.17 -15.27 4.57
CA ARG A 62 8.02 -15.90 3.24
C ARG A 62 8.61 -17.31 3.23
N ASP A 63 9.79 -17.50 3.81
CA ASP A 63 10.44 -18.81 3.90
C ASP A 63 9.60 -19.79 4.73
N ASN A 64 8.90 -19.29 5.75
CA ASN A 64 7.93 -20.05 6.55
C ASN A 64 6.57 -20.24 5.86
N GLY A 65 6.42 -19.87 4.58
CA GLY A 65 5.18 -20.04 3.81
C GLY A 65 4.09 -19.01 4.09
N THR A 66 4.40 -17.89 4.77
CA THR A 66 3.42 -16.83 5.03
C THR A 66 3.00 -16.18 3.72
N ARG A 67 1.69 -16.21 3.45
CA ARG A 67 1.11 -15.53 2.31
C ARG A 67 0.79 -14.07 2.64
N PHE A 68 1.49 -13.16 1.99
CA PHE A 68 1.27 -11.72 2.12
C PHE A 68 0.17 -11.20 1.20
N GLY A 69 -0.39 -10.04 1.56
CA GLY A 69 -1.42 -9.35 0.78
C GLY A 69 -2.84 -9.70 1.22
N ARG A 70 -3.82 -9.22 0.45
CA ARG A 70 -5.24 -9.49 0.73
C ARG A 70 -5.50 -10.99 0.65
N PRO A 71 -6.18 -11.61 1.64
CA PRO A 71 -6.60 -13.00 1.56
C PRO A 71 -7.38 -13.23 0.26
N LEU A 72 -7.07 -14.34 -0.42
CA LEU A 72 -7.89 -14.75 -1.56
C LEU A 72 -9.30 -15.07 -1.07
N SER A 73 -10.29 -14.76 -1.90
CA SER A 73 -11.64 -15.30 -1.70
C SER A 73 -11.61 -16.81 -1.86
N ASP A 74 -12.45 -17.49 -1.10
CA ASP A 74 -12.59 -18.95 -1.12
C ASP A 74 -12.83 -19.44 -2.57
N PRO A 75 -12.02 -20.39 -3.08
CA PRO A 75 -12.19 -20.97 -4.41
C PRO A 75 -13.60 -21.52 -4.67
N ILE A 76 -14.25 -22.10 -3.65
CA ILE A 76 -15.61 -22.65 -3.75
C ILE A 76 -16.59 -21.50 -4.02
N VAL A 77 -16.49 -20.42 -3.25
CA VAL A 77 -17.34 -19.23 -3.42
C VAL A 77 -17.09 -18.57 -4.78
N ILE A 78 -15.86 -18.58 -5.28
CA ILE A 78 -15.54 -18.06 -6.61
C ILE A 78 -16.22 -18.92 -7.69
N ALA A 79 -16.14 -20.25 -7.59
CA ALA A 79 -16.74 -21.17 -8.55
C ALA A 79 -18.27 -21.01 -8.61
N ASP A 80 -18.94 -20.98 -7.45
CA ASP A 80 -20.39 -20.79 -7.36
C ASP A 80 -20.82 -19.46 -8.01
N LYS A 81 -20.09 -18.39 -7.70
CA LYS A 81 -20.37 -17.06 -8.29
C LYS A 81 -20.10 -17.01 -9.79
N LEU A 82 -19.06 -17.71 -10.27
CA LEU A 82 -18.80 -17.83 -11.71
C LEU A 82 -19.93 -18.57 -12.43
N GLN A 83 -20.49 -19.62 -11.84
CA GLN A 83 -21.63 -20.34 -12.40
C GLN A 83 -22.86 -19.43 -12.49
N ILE A 84 -23.24 -18.76 -11.39
CA ILE A 84 -24.36 -17.80 -11.38
C ILE A 84 -24.18 -16.70 -12.43
N ALA A 85 -22.97 -16.15 -12.54
CA ALA A 85 -22.67 -15.11 -13.53
C ALA A 85 -22.76 -15.66 -14.97
N THR A 86 -22.30 -16.89 -15.22
CA THR A 86 -22.35 -17.53 -16.53
C THR A 86 -23.80 -17.82 -16.95
N ASP A 87 -24.63 -18.33 -16.05
CA ASP A 87 -26.06 -18.55 -16.29
C ASP A 87 -26.82 -17.24 -16.55
N ALA A 88 -26.44 -16.17 -15.86
CA ALA A 88 -26.97 -14.83 -16.12
C ALA A 88 -26.59 -14.33 -17.53
N ARG A 89 -25.35 -14.60 -17.97
CA ARG A 89 -24.87 -14.24 -19.32
C ARG A 89 -25.58 -15.06 -20.41
N ALA A 90 -25.80 -16.35 -20.19
CA ALA A 90 -26.53 -17.23 -21.11
C ALA A 90 -27.99 -16.78 -21.30
N ARG A 91 -28.60 -16.20 -20.25
CA ARG A 91 -29.93 -15.57 -20.30
C ARG A 91 -29.94 -14.16 -20.92
N GLY A 92 -28.85 -13.73 -21.56
CA GLY A 92 -28.76 -12.47 -22.27
C GLY A 92 -28.39 -11.25 -21.41
N ARG A 93 -28.04 -11.41 -20.12
CA ARG A 93 -27.60 -10.27 -19.31
C ARG A 93 -26.21 -9.78 -19.75
N THR A 94 -26.01 -8.47 -19.59
CA THR A 94 -24.69 -7.86 -19.84
C THR A 94 -23.66 -8.36 -18.83
N ALA A 95 -22.37 -8.22 -19.16
CA ALA A 95 -21.28 -8.58 -18.26
C ALA A 95 -21.33 -7.81 -16.93
N GLU A 96 -21.80 -6.55 -17.00
CA GLU A 96 -21.90 -5.69 -15.83
C GLU A 96 -23.03 -6.13 -14.91
N ASP A 97 -24.21 -6.43 -15.45
CA ASP A 97 -25.34 -6.89 -14.66
C ASP A 97 -25.08 -8.27 -14.04
N ALA A 98 -24.42 -9.16 -14.80
CA ALA A 98 -24.01 -10.47 -14.30
C ALA A 98 -22.98 -10.38 -13.16
N ALA A 99 -22.03 -9.44 -13.24
CA ALA A 99 -21.06 -9.21 -12.17
C ALA A 99 -21.72 -8.61 -10.91
N LYS A 100 -22.63 -7.64 -11.08
CA LYS A 100 -23.36 -7.01 -9.98
C LYS A 100 -24.21 -8.01 -9.20
N LEU A 101 -24.85 -8.97 -9.90
CA LEU A 101 -25.64 -10.04 -9.27
C LEU A 101 -24.87 -10.82 -8.20
N VAL A 102 -23.56 -11.01 -8.39
CA VAL A 102 -22.71 -11.79 -7.46
C VAL A 102 -21.86 -10.90 -6.55
N GLY A 103 -22.09 -9.58 -6.57
CA GLY A 103 -21.38 -8.60 -5.77
C GLY A 103 -19.96 -8.29 -6.28
N TRP A 104 -19.69 -8.50 -7.57
CA TRP A 104 -18.40 -8.24 -8.19
C TRP A 104 -18.42 -7.02 -9.10
N SER A 105 -17.27 -6.36 -9.23
CA SER A 105 -17.03 -5.46 -10.35
C SER A 105 -16.87 -6.26 -11.64
N ARG A 106 -17.17 -5.64 -12.79
CA ARG A 106 -16.96 -6.25 -14.11
C ARG A 106 -15.52 -6.75 -14.29
N ALA A 107 -14.53 -5.98 -13.82
CA ALA A 107 -13.12 -6.37 -13.86
C ALA A 107 -12.81 -7.60 -13.00
N THR A 108 -13.48 -7.76 -11.85
CA THR A 108 -13.31 -8.93 -10.98
C THR A 108 -13.89 -10.19 -11.61
N LEU A 109 -15.05 -10.08 -12.27
CA LEU A 109 -15.64 -11.18 -13.05
C LEU A 109 -14.66 -11.67 -14.13
N TYR A 110 -14.15 -10.76 -14.96
CA TYR A 110 -13.19 -11.13 -16.02
C TYR A 110 -11.89 -11.73 -15.47
N ARG A 111 -11.36 -11.19 -14.37
CA ARG A 111 -10.16 -11.74 -13.71
C ARG A 111 -10.38 -13.17 -13.23
N HIS A 112 -11.54 -13.46 -12.62
CA HIS A 112 -11.85 -14.83 -12.19
C HIS A 112 -12.05 -15.78 -13.37
N GLN A 113 -12.71 -15.34 -14.45
CA GLN A 113 -12.83 -16.13 -15.68
C GLN A 113 -11.47 -16.42 -16.31
N SER A 114 -10.60 -15.42 -16.44
CA SER A 114 -9.26 -15.63 -17.03
C SER A 114 -8.40 -16.56 -16.18
N ASN A 115 -8.52 -16.50 -14.86
CA ASN A 115 -7.80 -17.39 -13.95
C ASN A 115 -8.32 -18.83 -14.06
N ALA A 116 -9.64 -19.01 -14.09
CA ALA A 116 -10.25 -20.33 -14.27
C ALA A 116 -9.83 -20.98 -15.61
N THR A 117 -9.81 -20.22 -16.70
CA THR A 117 -9.34 -20.71 -18.01
C THR A 117 -7.87 -21.14 -17.97
N ARG A 118 -7.01 -20.39 -17.26
CA ARG A 118 -5.59 -20.73 -17.11
C ARG A 118 -5.40 -22.00 -16.27
N GLU A 119 -6.16 -22.16 -15.20
CA GLU A 119 -6.12 -23.35 -14.35
C GLU A 119 -6.57 -24.60 -15.12
N SER A 120 -7.62 -24.52 -15.93
CA SER A 120 -8.06 -25.64 -16.78
C SER A 120 -7.07 -26.00 -17.90
N ALA A 121 -6.24 -25.05 -18.35
CA ALA A 121 -5.24 -25.30 -19.40
C ALA A 121 -3.89 -25.82 -18.86
N ALA A 122 -3.64 -25.66 -17.56
CA ALA A 122 -2.44 -26.14 -16.89
C ALA A 122 -2.61 -27.54 -16.26
N MET A 123 -3.83 -28.08 -16.28
CA MET A 123 -4.20 -29.42 -15.85
C MET A 123 -4.30 -30.36 -17.05
#